data_AF-A0A955ZMI8-F1
#
_entry.id   AF-A0A955ZMI8-F1
#
_cell.length_a   1.000
_cell.length_b   1.000
_cell.length_c   1.000
_cell.angle_alpha   90.00
_cell.angle_beta   90.00
_cell.angle_gamma   90.00
#
_symmetry.space_group_name_H-M   'P 1'
#
loop_
_entity.id
_entity.type
_entity.pdbx_description
1 polymer ?
#
loop_
_entity_poly.entity_id
_entity_poly.type
_entity_poly.pdbx_seq_one_letter_code
_entity_poly.pdbx_strand_id
1 'polypeptide(L)'
;MLALVAHLAFAQEEACTPVPQAELLAHLDAIEAALAVPDLSRAQGEADVAREDARCLDVPIQPELLARLAWDRAEVAAYAMEEELAWQWVRLARIAGSSEPPERVPAASPLRDLLGEPADNPPVTGPSGVALNPPRKGTIYADGRVLDKPELQLSTPHLLQAFVGETHVQGSWVMGANFPSALLLAEVHEGEHVRSTGDALPPKGWKPRKLNTEVAYKDWLKKHPDGPWKQDALDGIDDLHWAAFDATGTDLAYRQYLHDHPDGLHVDEARFRIEHLGYLAVMEAPSRQAWEDFLEKAPPDGVYANEARVQLDHFDWTDARTRDTSAAYRGYREAHADGRYATRAAELEEERAIDEARAKSTDSALRDFLDLYPDDRFADEAKAILGGVTFD
;
A
#
# COMPACT_ATOMS: atom_id res chain seq x y z
N MET A 1 19.02 24.77 32.94
CA MET A 1 18.00 23.79 32.50
C MET A 1 17.63 24.19 31.08
N LEU A 2 18.42 23.74 30.10
CA LEU A 2 18.17 24.03 28.68
C LEU A 2 17.07 23.08 28.20
N ALA A 3 15.97 23.62 27.72
CA ALA A 3 14.95 22.86 27.01
C ALA A 3 15.49 22.55 25.61
N LEU A 4 15.74 21.27 25.36
CA LEU A 4 16.03 20.72 24.04
C LEU A 4 14.72 20.76 23.25
N VAL A 5 14.57 21.71 22.33
CA VAL A 5 13.49 21.67 21.36
C VAL A 5 13.91 20.65 20.31
N ALA A 6 13.39 19.42 20.41
CA ALA A 6 13.50 18.45 19.33
C ALA A 6 12.64 18.96 18.17
N HIS A 7 13.30 19.59 17.18
CA HIS A 7 12.71 19.71 15.86
C HIS A 7 12.71 18.29 15.27
N LEU A 8 11.54 17.65 15.27
CA LEU A 8 11.29 16.55 14.35
C LEU A 8 11.40 17.15 12.96
N ALA A 9 12.56 16.96 12.34
CA ALA A 9 12.74 17.20 10.93
C ALA A 9 11.83 16.19 10.22
N PHE A 10 10.67 16.63 9.75
CA PHE A 10 10.08 16.00 8.58
C PHE A 10 11.16 16.10 7.51
N ALA A 11 11.78 14.97 7.16
CA ALA A 11 12.68 14.92 6.02
C ALA A 11 11.83 15.38 4.82
N GLN A 12 12.04 16.63 4.37
CA GLN A 12 11.70 16.96 3.00
C GLN A 12 12.49 15.97 2.17
N GLU A 13 11.80 15.11 1.41
CA GLU A 13 12.44 14.25 0.42
C GLU A 13 13.49 15.08 -0.33
N GLU A 14 14.73 14.60 -0.38
CA GLU A 14 15.81 15.33 -1.04
C GLU A 14 15.40 15.65 -2.47
N ALA A 15 15.65 16.89 -2.90
CA ALA A 15 15.33 17.32 -4.25
C ALA A 15 16.08 16.45 -5.27
N CYS A 16 15.34 15.75 -6.14
CA CYS A 16 15.92 14.95 -7.20
C CYS A 16 16.83 15.77 -8.11
N THR A 17 18.04 15.27 -8.34
CA THR A 17 18.82 15.67 -9.53
C THR A 17 18.34 14.79 -10.69
N PRO A 18 17.90 15.35 -11.83
CA PRO A 18 17.38 14.56 -12.94
C PRO A 18 18.39 13.51 -13.44
N VAL A 19 17.95 12.27 -13.54
CA VAL A 19 18.73 11.09 -13.98
C VAL A 19 18.31 10.74 -15.41
N PRO A 20 19.26 10.62 -16.37
CA PRO A 20 18.95 10.13 -17.70
C PRO A 20 18.54 8.65 -17.69
N GLN A 21 17.56 8.27 -18.52
CA GLN A 21 17.13 6.86 -18.67
C GLN A 21 18.28 5.86 -18.94
N ALA A 22 19.36 6.28 -19.61
CA ALA A 22 20.51 5.43 -19.90
C ALA A 22 21.29 4.99 -18.65
N GLU A 23 21.26 5.79 -17.58
CA GLU A 23 21.90 5.47 -16.30
C GLU A 23 21.13 4.39 -15.56
N LEU A 24 19.79 4.50 -15.49
CA LEU A 24 18.93 3.42 -14.97
C LEU A 24 19.15 2.11 -15.74
N LEU A 25 19.22 2.16 -17.08
CA LEU A 25 19.50 0.98 -17.90
C LEU A 25 20.83 0.31 -17.52
N ALA A 26 21.87 1.08 -17.24
CA ALA A 26 23.17 0.56 -16.83
C ALA A 26 23.09 -0.15 -15.47
N HIS A 27 22.31 0.38 -14.52
CA HIS A 27 22.08 -0.29 -13.25
C HIS A 27 21.32 -1.61 -13.42
N LEU A 28 20.28 -1.65 -14.26
CA LEU A 28 19.55 -2.88 -14.56
C LEU A 28 20.46 -3.96 -15.17
N ASP A 29 21.31 -3.59 -16.11
CA ASP A 29 22.31 -4.50 -16.68
C ASP A 29 23.30 -5.01 -15.59
N ALA A 30 23.67 -4.16 -14.63
CA ALA A 30 24.58 -4.51 -13.54
C ALA A 30 23.96 -5.50 -12.53
N ILE A 31 22.66 -5.34 -12.21
CA ILE A 31 21.92 -6.28 -11.34
C ILE A 31 21.89 -7.66 -12.00
N GLU A 32 21.50 -7.74 -13.27
CA GLU A 32 21.42 -8.98 -14.02
C GLU A 32 22.78 -9.68 -14.12
N ALA A 33 23.85 -8.91 -14.35
CA ALA A 33 25.20 -9.45 -14.37
C ALA A 33 25.64 -10.00 -12.99
N ALA A 34 25.22 -9.38 -11.90
CA ALA A 34 25.50 -9.85 -10.54
C ALA A 34 24.71 -11.13 -10.19
N LEU A 35 23.43 -11.20 -10.57
CA LEU A 35 22.57 -12.37 -10.38
C LEU A 35 23.07 -13.59 -11.19
N ALA A 36 23.70 -13.37 -12.34
CA ALA A 36 24.30 -14.44 -13.14
C ALA A 36 25.51 -15.13 -12.47
N VAL A 37 26.17 -14.46 -11.50
CA VAL A 37 27.34 -14.98 -10.76
C VAL A 37 27.09 -15.05 -9.25
N PRO A 38 25.90 -15.51 -8.86
CA PRO A 38 25.16 -15.23 -7.61
C PRO A 38 25.81 -14.25 -6.60
N ASP A 39 26.14 -13.03 -7.04
CA ASP A 39 26.67 -11.98 -6.17
C ASP A 39 25.52 -11.14 -5.60
N LEU A 40 24.82 -11.71 -4.61
CA LEU A 40 23.60 -11.12 -4.06
C LEU A 40 23.82 -9.75 -3.43
N SER A 41 24.96 -9.54 -2.77
CA SER A 41 25.30 -8.26 -2.14
C SER A 41 25.41 -7.14 -3.18
N ARG A 42 26.11 -7.42 -4.29
CA ARG A 42 26.20 -6.48 -5.41
C ARG A 42 24.84 -6.27 -6.08
N ALA A 43 24.10 -7.34 -6.34
CA ALA A 43 22.78 -7.26 -6.96
C ALA A 43 21.83 -6.37 -6.13
N GLN A 44 21.82 -6.55 -4.81
CA GLN A 44 21.04 -5.72 -3.89
C GLN A 44 21.46 -4.26 -3.92
N GLY A 45 22.77 -3.98 -3.84
CA GLY A 45 23.29 -2.61 -3.90
C GLY A 45 22.93 -1.89 -5.20
N GLU A 46 23.09 -2.54 -6.36
CA GLU A 46 22.71 -1.97 -7.65
C GLU A 46 21.19 -1.79 -7.77
N ALA A 47 20.39 -2.72 -7.24
CA ALA A 47 18.94 -2.60 -7.22
C ALA A 47 18.47 -1.44 -6.35
N ASP A 48 19.15 -1.16 -5.24
CA ASP A 48 18.84 -0.03 -4.35
C ASP A 48 19.13 1.30 -5.07
N VAL A 49 20.29 1.40 -5.74
CA VAL A 49 20.61 2.59 -6.56
C VAL A 49 19.60 2.77 -7.70
N ALA A 50 19.29 1.71 -8.45
CA ALA A 50 18.31 1.75 -9.54
C ALA A 50 16.94 2.24 -9.06
N ARG A 51 16.51 1.84 -7.87
CA ARG A 51 15.26 2.29 -7.26
C ARG A 51 15.29 3.81 -6.97
N GLU A 52 16.38 4.30 -6.39
CA GLU A 52 16.51 5.74 -6.09
C GLU A 52 16.62 6.59 -7.35
N ASP A 53 17.30 6.10 -8.39
CA ASP A 53 17.42 6.77 -9.69
C ASP A 53 16.12 6.76 -10.47
N ALA A 54 15.35 5.67 -10.42
CA ALA A 54 14.04 5.56 -11.08
C ALA A 54 13.09 6.69 -10.64
N ARG A 55 13.13 7.05 -9.36
CA ARG A 55 12.39 8.20 -8.82
C ARG A 55 12.75 9.51 -9.52
N CYS A 56 14.02 9.70 -9.84
CA CYS A 56 14.57 10.97 -10.30
C CYS A 56 14.76 11.01 -11.82
N LEU A 57 14.18 10.09 -12.59
CA LEU A 57 14.27 10.11 -14.05
C LEU A 57 13.78 11.43 -14.64
N ASP A 58 14.49 11.90 -15.66
CA ASP A 58 14.16 13.13 -16.40
C ASP A 58 12.92 13.00 -17.31
N VAL A 59 12.40 11.78 -17.45
CA VAL A 59 11.14 11.42 -18.12
C VAL A 59 10.34 10.47 -17.23
N PRO A 60 9.00 10.39 -17.39
CA PRO A 60 8.23 9.33 -16.75
C PRO A 60 8.82 7.97 -17.12
N ILE A 61 8.99 7.08 -16.14
CA ILE A 61 9.57 5.76 -16.38
C ILE A 61 8.74 5.01 -17.43
N GLN A 62 9.41 4.32 -18.35
CA GLN A 62 8.71 3.44 -19.29
C GLN A 62 8.25 2.18 -18.55
N PRO A 63 6.99 1.72 -18.70
CA PRO A 63 6.50 0.53 -18.03
C PRO A 63 7.40 -0.70 -18.23
N GLU A 64 8.04 -0.85 -19.39
CA GLU A 64 8.96 -1.94 -19.69
C GLU A 64 10.23 -1.89 -18.82
N LEU A 65 10.76 -0.70 -18.54
CA LEU A 65 11.91 -0.52 -17.64
C LEU A 65 11.53 -0.73 -16.18
N LEU A 66 10.35 -0.26 -15.79
CA LEU A 66 9.81 -0.50 -14.46
C LEU A 66 9.57 -1.99 -14.21
N ALA A 67 9.01 -2.70 -15.19
CA ALA A 67 8.83 -4.14 -15.13
C ALA A 67 10.17 -4.89 -15.00
N ARG A 68 11.20 -4.43 -15.73
CA ARG A 68 12.56 -4.98 -15.62
C ARG A 68 13.14 -4.80 -14.22
N LEU A 69 13.10 -3.57 -13.68
CA LEU A 69 13.51 -3.27 -12.31
C LEU A 69 12.75 -4.13 -11.30
N ALA A 70 11.44 -4.24 -11.46
CA ALA A 70 10.59 -5.00 -10.55
C ALA A 70 10.92 -6.50 -10.57
N TRP A 71 11.15 -7.09 -11.73
CA TRP A 71 11.61 -8.49 -11.81
C TRP A 71 12.99 -8.70 -11.19
N ASP A 72 13.93 -7.77 -11.39
CA ASP A 72 15.25 -7.82 -10.72
C ASP A 72 15.13 -7.78 -9.20
N ARG A 73 14.31 -6.88 -8.68
CA ARG A 73 14.07 -6.75 -7.24
C ARG A 73 13.37 -7.97 -6.66
N ALA A 74 12.41 -8.54 -7.39
CA ALA A 74 11.74 -9.77 -6.99
C ALA A 74 12.73 -10.95 -6.91
N GLU A 75 13.64 -11.07 -7.88
CA GLU A 75 14.65 -12.13 -7.87
C GLU A 75 15.66 -11.96 -6.72
N VAL A 76 16.15 -10.74 -6.49
CA VAL A 76 17.02 -10.42 -5.34
C VAL A 76 16.34 -10.78 -4.02
N ALA A 77 15.07 -10.38 -3.82
CA ALA A 77 14.31 -10.69 -2.62
C ALA A 77 14.08 -12.19 -2.44
N ALA A 78 13.79 -12.92 -3.52
CA ALA A 78 13.62 -14.37 -3.47
C ALA A 78 14.92 -15.09 -3.05
N TYR A 79 16.07 -14.67 -3.55
CA TYR A 79 17.38 -15.19 -3.10
C TYR A 79 17.70 -14.82 -1.64
N ALA A 80 17.23 -13.66 -1.17
CA ALA A 80 17.34 -13.25 0.22
C ALA A 80 16.34 -13.95 1.16
N MET A 81 15.48 -14.85 0.63
CA MET A 81 14.40 -15.51 1.36
C MET A 81 13.36 -14.53 1.93
N GLU A 82 13.19 -13.38 1.28
CA GLU A 82 12.21 -12.34 1.63
C GLU A 82 10.97 -12.50 0.74
N GLU A 83 10.19 -13.56 1.02
CA GLU A 83 9.07 -14.01 0.18
C GLU A 83 8.03 -12.90 -0.10
N GLU A 84 7.62 -12.18 0.94
CA GLU A 84 6.65 -11.09 0.81
C GLU A 84 7.21 -9.92 -0.01
N LEU A 85 8.47 -9.56 0.20
CA LEU A 85 9.11 -8.51 -0.60
C LEU A 85 9.22 -8.96 -2.07
N ALA A 86 9.52 -10.22 -2.34
CA ALA A 86 9.54 -10.75 -3.70
C ALA A 86 8.16 -10.62 -4.35
N TRP A 87 7.09 -11.03 -3.67
CA TRP A 87 5.72 -10.89 -4.16
C TRP A 87 5.30 -9.44 -4.41
N GLN A 88 5.69 -8.51 -3.54
CA GLN A 88 5.48 -7.07 -3.73
C GLN A 88 6.05 -6.59 -5.08
N TRP A 89 7.27 -6.97 -5.41
CA TRP A 89 7.90 -6.60 -6.68
C TRP A 89 7.34 -7.37 -7.88
N VAL A 90 6.94 -8.64 -7.70
CA VAL A 90 6.20 -9.39 -8.74
C VAL A 90 4.92 -8.66 -9.13
N ARG A 91 4.15 -8.17 -8.15
CA ARG A 91 2.92 -7.41 -8.40
C ARG A 91 3.20 -6.15 -9.23
N LEU A 92 4.21 -5.37 -8.86
CA LEU A 92 4.61 -4.19 -9.64
C LEU A 92 5.01 -4.56 -11.08
N ALA A 93 5.76 -5.65 -11.28
CA ALA A 93 6.15 -6.10 -12.62
C ALA A 93 4.93 -6.43 -13.50
N ARG A 94 3.91 -7.07 -12.90
CA ARG A 94 2.63 -7.38 -13.56
C ARG A 94 1.83 -6.13 -13.89
N ILE A 95 1.72 -5.18 -12.97
CA ILE A 95 1.08 -3.87 -13.19
C ILE A 95 1.76 -3.10 -14.32
N ALA A 96 3.09 -3.15 -14.36
CA ALA A 96 3.90 -2.55 -15.41
C ALA A 96 3.76 -3.26 -16.79
N GLY A 97 3.05 -4.39 -16.85
CA GLY A 97 2.67 -5.08 -18.09
C GLY A 97 3.44 -6.36 -18.38
N SER A 98 4.27 -6.84 -17.45
CA SER A 98 5.02 -8.10 -17.59
C SER A 98 4.45 -9.17 -16.66
N SER A 99 3.54 -10.01 -17.17
CA SER A 99 2.84 -11.02 -16.36
C SER A 99 3.72 -12.20 -15.93
N GLU A 100 4.76 -12.49 -16.72
CA GLU A 100 5.66 -13.63 -16.60
C GLU A 100 7.09 -13.15 -16.32
N PRO A 101 7.89 -13.93 -15.56
CA PRO A 101 9.28 -13.59 -15.33
C PRO A 101 10.08 -13.62 -16.66
N PRO A 102 11.04 -12.71 -16.85
CA PRO A 102 11.89 -12.68 -18.03
C PRO A 102 12.62 -14.01 -18.26
N GLU A 103 12.91 -14.35 -19.52
CA GLU A 103 13.63 -15.58 -19.88
C GLU A 103 14.99 -15.72 -19.18
N ARG A 104 15.62 -14.60 -18.82
CA ARG A 104 16.89 -14.57 -18.07
C ARG A 104 16.79 -15.12 -16.65
N VAL A 105 15.60 -15.13 -16.03
CA VAL A 105 15.39 -15.67 -14.68
C VAL A 105 15.53 -17.20 -14.77
N PRO A 106 16.59 -17.80 -14.22
CA PRO A 106 16.87 -19.23 -14.39
C PRO A 106 15.73 -20.10 -13.86
N ALA A 107 15.52 -21.29 -14.45
CA ALA A 107 14.52 -22.24 -13.97
C ALA A 107 14.74 -22.68 -12.52
N ALA A 108 15.98 -22.63 -12.03
CA ALA A 108 16.36 -22.96 -10.66
C ALA A 108 16.36 -21.75 -9.70
N SER A 109 15.92 -20.57 -10.17
CA SER A 109 15.80 -19.39 -9.32
C SER A 109 14.70 -19.63 -8.27
N PRO A 110 14.90 -19.30 -6.98
CA PRO A 110 13.87 -19.38 -5.96
C PRO A 110 12.60 -18.58 -6.32
N LEU A 111 12.74 -17.55 -7.16
CA LEU A 111 11.60 -16.81 -7.69
C LEU A 111 10.67 -17.70 -8.54
N ARG A 112 11.19 -18.71 -9.25
CA ARG A 112 10.35 -19.64 -10.04
C ARG A 112 9.50 -20.52 -9.14
N ASP A 113 10.07 -21.00 -8.04
CA ASP A 113 9.34 -21.77 -7.04
C ASP A 113 8.22 -20.92 -6.42
N LEU A 114 8.55 -19.68 -6.05
CA LEU A 114 7.59 -18.71 -5.53
C LEU A 114 6.43 -18.47 -6.50
N LEU A 115 6.71 -18.25 -7.78
CA LEU A 115 5.70 -18.00 -8.81
C LEU A 115 4.83 -19.23 -9.12
N GLY A 116 5.22 -20.43 -8.67
CA GLY A 116 4.39 -21.63 -8.70
C GLY A 116 3.25 -21.58 -7.68
N GLU A 117 3.32 -20.69 -6.70
CA GLU A 117 2.25 -20.49 -5.73
C GLU A 117 1.14 -19.58 -6.29
N PRO A 118 -0.11 -19.71 -5.82
CA PRO A 118 -1.21 -18.86 -6.24
C PRO A 118 -0.87 -17.37 -6.09
N ALA A 119 -1.09 -16.60 -7.16
CA ALA A 119 -0.78 -15.18 -7.19
C ALA A 119 -1.62 -14.41 -6.16
N ASP A 120 -0.92 -13.65 -5.31
CA ASP A 120 -1.52 -12.66 -4.43
C ASP A 120 -1.85 -11.37 -5.20
N ASN A 121 -3.13 -10.98 -5.18
CA ASN A 121 -3.65 -9.78 -5.86
C ASN A 121 -4.48 -8.95 -4.87
N PRO A 122 -3.83 -8.15 -4.02
CA PRO A 122 -4.53 -7.27 -3.09
C PRO A 122 -5.35 -6.23 -3.87
N PRO A 123 -6.41 -5.65 -3.26
CA PRO A 123 -7.31 -4.75 -3.95
C PRO A 123 -6.60 -3.45 -4.36
N VAL A 124 -7.11 -2.83 -5.42
CA VAL A 124 -6.81 -1.44 -5.76
C VAL A 124 -7.80 -0.58 -5.00
N THR A 125 -7.29 0.30 -4.14
CA THR A 125 -8.12 1.22 -3.35
C THR A 125 -7.37 2.53 -3.15
N GLY A 126 -8.07 3.55 -2.65
CA GLY A 126 -7.51 4.84 -2.32
C GLY A 126 -8.19 5.43 -1.08
N PRO A 127 -7.61 6.48 -0.50
CA PRO A 127 -8.35 7.32 0.44
C PRO A 127 -9.66 7.82 -0.17
N SER A 128 -10.75 7.70 0.59
CA SER A 128 -12.06 8.23 0.20
C SER A 128 -12.09 9.74 0.40
N GLY A 129 -12.73 10.46 -0.52
CA GLY A 129 -12.93 11.89 -0.35
C GLY A 129 -11.72 12.76 -0.62
N VAL A 130 -10.73 12.25 -1.34
CA VAL A 130 -9.54 12.99 -1.78
C VAL A 130 -9.27 12.75 -3.25
N ALA A 131 -8.85 13.79 -3.95
CA ALA A 131 -8.48 13.80 -5.35
C ALA A 131 -6.98 14.04 -5.46
N LEU A 132 -6.44 13.76 -6.64
CA LEU A 132 -5.07 14.12 -6.94
C LEU A 132 -4.90 15.63 -7.04
N ASN A 133 -3.77 16.11 -6.52
CA ASN A 133 -3.30 17.47 -6.58
C ASN A 133 -2.08 17.60 -7.50
N PRO A 134 -2.24 17.49 -8.82
CA PRO A 134 -1.12 17.66 -9.70
C PRO A 134 -0.56 19.09 -9.59
N PRO A 135 0.76 19.28 -9.76
CA PRO A 135 1.33 20.62 -9.91
C PRO A 135 0.55 21.43 -10.95
N ARG A 136 0.56 22.76 -10.83
CA ARG A 136 -0.21 23.61 -11.76
C ARG A 136 0.21 23.37 -13.21
N LYS A 137 -0.71 22.85 -14.03
CA LYS A 137 -0.47 22.39 -15.43
C LYS A 137 0.52 21.20 -15.53
N GLY A 138 0.64 20.44 -14.46
CA GLY A 138 1.42 19.24 -14.40
C GLY A 138 0.56 17.98 -14.47
N THR A 139 1.25 16.85 -14.50
CA THR A 139 0.68 15.51 -14.56
C THR A 139 1.37 14.66 -13.52
N ILE A 140 0.60 13.85 -12.78
CA ILE A 140 1.12 12.81 -11.90
C ILE A 140 1.06 11.50 -12.68
N TYR A 141 2.16 10.76 -12.66
CA TYR A 141 2.29 9.42 -13.18
C TYR A 141 2.43 8.47 -12.01
N ALA A 142 1.77 7.32 -12.09
CA ALA A 142 2.07 6.14 -11.31
C ALA A 142 2.54 5.06 -12.25
N ASP A 143 3.69 4.46 -11.95
CA ASP A 143 4.25 3.32 -12.68
C ASP A 143 4.40 3.58 -14.20
N GLY A 144 4.77 4.82 -14.55
CA GLY A 144 4.94 5.26 -15.93
C GLY A 144 3.65 5.63 -16.67
N ARG A 145 2.49 5.57 -16.01
CA ARG A 145 1.17 5.86 -16.59
C ARG A 145 0.54 7.06 -15.91
N VAL A 146 -0.23 7.85 -16.65
CA VAL A 146 -0.97 8.97 -16.05
C VAL A 146 -1.91 8.43 -14.98
N LEU A 147 -1.85 9.01 -13.79
CA LEU A 147 -2.68 8.64 -12.67
C LEU A 147 -3.87 9.60 -12.60
N ASP A 148 -5.08 9.07 -12.74
CA ASP A 148 -6.32 9.85 -12.75
C ASP A 148 -6.96 9.99 -11.35
N LYS A 149 -6.71 9.02 -10.47
CA LYS A 149 -7.25 8.95 -9.11
C LYS A 149 -6.19 8.48 -8.12
N PRO A 150 -6.29 8.85 -6.83
CA PRO A 150 -5.35 8.38 -5.82
C PRO A 150 -5.68 6.93 -5.38
N GLU A 151 -5.76 6.01 -6.34
CA GLU A 151 -6.04 4.59 -6.10
C GLU A 151 -4.87 3.75 -6.61
N LEU A 152 -4.32 2.87 -5.77
CA LEU A 152 -3.20 1.98 -6.10
C LEU A 152 -3.41 0.60 -5.47
N GLN A 153 -2.74 -0.41 -6.04
CA GLN A 153 -2.82 -1.77 -5.53
C GLN A 153 -2.14 -1.85 -4.15
N LEU A 154 -2.86 -2.29 -3.12
CA LEU A 154 -2.30 -2.44 -1.78
C LEU A 154 -1.10 -3.41 -1.77
N SER A 155 -0.30 -3.36 -0.70
CA SER A 155 0.89 -4.19 -0.51
C SER A 155 1.78 -4.28 -1.76
N THR A 156 1.91 -3.18 -2.50
CA THR A 156 2.70 -3.11 -3.74
C THR A 156 3.49 -1.81 -3.77
N PRO A 157 4.81 -1.83 -4.02
CA PRO A 157 5.57 -0.62 -4.25
C PRO A 157 5.12 0.01 -5.56
N HIS A 158 4.83 1.31 -5.53
CA HIS A 158 4.46 2.10 -6.70
C HIS A 158 5.39 3.28 -6.84
N LEU A 159 5.77 3.58 -8.08
CA LEU A 159 6.58 4.76 -8.37
C LEU A 159 5.68 5.91 -8.81
N LEU A 160 5.63 6.96 -7.99
CA LEU A 160 4.98 8.21 -8.34
C LEU A 160 5.99 9.17 -8.94
N GLN A 161 5.62 9.86 -10.03
CA GLN A 161 6.41 10.94 -10.62
C GLN A 161 5.49 12.09 -11.08
N ALA A 162 5.86 13.33 -10.77
CA ALA A 162 5.13 14.52 -11.15
C ALA A 162 5.95 15.38 -12.11
N PHE A 163 5.33 15.82 -13.20
CA PHE A 163 5.96 16.63 -14.25
C PHE A 163 5.16 17.89 -14.55
N VAL A 164 5.83 18.98 -14.93
CA VAL A 164 5.22 20.16 -15.54
C VAL A 164 5.83 20.36 -16.92
N GLY A 165 5.05 20.03 -17.96
CA GLY A 165 5.61 19.87 -19.30
C GLY A 165 6.62 18.72 -19.31
N GLU A 166 7.85 18.98 -19.72
CA GLU A 166 8.96 18.01 -19.74
C GLU A 166 9.85 18.10 -18.48
N THR A 167 9.52 18.97 -17.53
CA THR A 167 10.34 19.17 -16.32
C THR A 167 9.84 18.27 -15.20
N HIS A 168 10.71 17.38 -14.73
CA HIS A 168 10.51 16.61 -13.50
C HIS A 168 10.38 17.54 -12.29
N VAL A 169 9.36 17.32 -11.47
CA VAL A 169 9.07 18.14 -10.27
C VAL A 169 9.35 17.34 -9.00
N GLN A 170 8.84 16.12 -8.93
CA GLN A 170 8.94 15.24 -7.76
C GLN A 170 8.80 13.80 -8.21
N GLY A 171 9.46 12.89 -7.51
CA GLY A 171 9.09 11.48 -7.55
C GLY A 171 9.21 10.89 -6.15
N SER A 172 8.51 9.79 -5.90
CA SER A 172 8.54 9.08 -4.62
C SER A 172 8.11 7.63 -4.81
N TRP A 173 8.70 6.73 -4.02
CA TRP A 173 8.18 5.36 -3.88
C TRP A 173 7.16 5.32 -2.76
N VAL A 174 5.99 4.75 -3.03
CA VAL A 174 4.92 4.56 -2.05
C VAL A 174 4.57 3.08 -1.95
N MET A 175 4.12 2.64 -0.78
CA MET A 175 3.53 1.31 -0.62
C MET A 175 2.01 1.45 -0.74
N GLY A 176 1.42 0.81 -1.75
CA GLY A 176 0.00 0.90 -2.05
C GLY A 176 -0.47 2.34 -2.22
N ALA A 177 -1.66 2.64 -1.71
CA ALA A 177 -2.27 3.97 -1.79
C ALA A 177 -1.72 4.98 -0.77
N ASN A 178 -0.46 4.83 -0.35
CA ASN A 178 0.19 5.72 0.61
C ASN A 178 0.74 6.99 -0.06
N PHE A 179 -0.15 7.81 -0.63
CA PHE A 179 0.25 9.01 -1.35
C PHE A 179 0.87 10.08 -0.42
N PRO A 180 1.92 10.78 -0.86
CA PRO A 180 2.38 11.99 -0.19
C PRO A 180 1.22 12.98 -0.09
N SER A 181 1.03 13.57 1.09
CA SER A 181 -0.04 14.56 1.36
C SER A 181 -0.06 15.70 0.34
N ALA A 182 1.12 16.14 -0.13
CA ALA A 182 1.26 17.19 -1.12
C ALA A 182 0.64 16.85 -2.49
N LEU A 183 0.48 15.56 -2.81
CA LEU A 183 -0.14 15.08 -4.05
C LEU A 183 -1.63 14.80 -3.89
N LEU A 184 -2.19 15.02 -2.70
CA LEU A 184 -3.60 14.89 -2.42
C LEU A 184 -4.22 16.28 -2.20
N LEU A 185 -5.48 16.39 -2.56
CA LEU A 185 -6.39 17.46 -2.16
C LEU A 185 -7.64 16.77 -1.66
N ALA A 186 -8.27 17.27 -0.60
CA ALA A 186 -9.65 16.90 -0.30
C ALA A 186 -10.48 17.03 -1.60
N GLU A 187 -11.17 15.95 -1.98
CA GLU A 187 -12.26 16.08 -2.93
C GLU A 187 -13.20 17.04 -2.26
N VAL A 188 -13.48 18.13 -2.97
CA VAL A 188 -14.64 18.92 -2.64
C VAL A 188 -15.80 17.97 -2.88
N HIS A 189 -16.20 17.22 -1.84
CA HIS A 189 -17.40 16.43 -1.89
C HIS A 189 -18.49 17.42 -2.25
N GLU A 190 -19.10 17.20 -3.41
CA GLU A 190 -20.43 17.71 -3.66
C GLU A 190 -21.37 17.04 -2.64
N GLY A 191 -21.35 17.54 -1.38
CA GLY A 191 -22.22 17.22 -0.24
C GLY A 191 -21.40 16.99 1.03
N GLU A 192 -21.30 17.93 1.98
CA GLU A 192 -22.44 18.50 2.72
C GLU A 192 -22.55 20.02 2.75
N HIS A 193 -21.80 20.74 1.91
CA HIS A 193 -22.30 22.02 1.38
C HIS A 193 -22.05 22.10 -0.13
N VAL A 194 -22.81 21.29 -0.87
CA VAL A 194 -23.09 21.59 -2.28
C VAL A 194 -23.67 23.00 -2.32
N ARG A 195 -22.87 23.96 -2.75
CA ARG A 195 -23.42 25.01 -3.63
C ARG A 195 -24.18 24.27 -4.71
N SER A 196 -25.51 24.28 -4.66
CA SER A 196 -26.34 23.75 -5.75
C SER A 196 -25.78 24.27 -7.06
N THR A 197 -25.82 23.47 -8.12
CA THR A 197 -25.47 23.91 -9.47
C THR A 197 -26.37 25.11 -9.83
N GLY A 198 -25.90 26.33 -9.55
CA GLY A 198 -26.73 27.55 -9.54
C GLY A 198 -26.39 28.57 -8.44
N ASP A 199 -25.72 28.18 -7.35
CA ASP A 199 -25.30 29.12 -6.32
C ASP A 199 -24.16 30.00 -6.83
N ALA A 200 -24.44 31.30 -6.89
CA ALA A 200 -23.46 32.27 -7.34
C ALA A 200 -22.19 32.19 -6.46
N LEU A 201 -21.02 32.39 -7.06
CA LEU A 201 -19.77 32.55 -6.32
C LEU A 201 -19.68 33.98 -5.76
N PRO A 202 -18.90 34.23 -4.69
CA PRO A 202 -18.64 35.59 -4.27
C PRO A 202 -17.99 36.35 -5.42
N PRO A 203 -18.32 37.63 -5.62
CA PRO A 203 -17.83 38.40 -6.74
C PRO A 203 -16.30 38.44 -6.75
N LYS A 204 -15.70 38.45 -7.94
CA LYS A 204 -14.25 38.55 -8.10
C LYS A 204 -13.73 39.78 -7.34
N GLY A 205 -12.80 39.57 -6.41
CA GLY A 205 -12.27 40.62 -5.54
C GLY A 205 -13.08 40.85 -4.25
N TRP A 206 -13.99 39.94 -3.89
CA TRP A 206 -14.66 39.95 -2.59
C TRP A 206 -13.64 40.09 -1.46
N LYS A 207 -13.78 41.16 -0.67
CA LYS A 207 -12.74 41.64 0.25
C LYS A 207 -12.29 40.58 1.27
N PRO A 208 -13.17 39.79 1.90
CA PRO A 208 -12.76 38.74 2.83
C PRO A 208 -11.81 37.74 2.18
N ARG A 209 -12.19 37.16 1.03
CA ARG A 209 -11.35 36.23 0.26
C ARG A 209 -10.05 36.85 -0.24
N LYS A 210 -10.06 38.13 -0.62
CA LYS A 210 -8.84 38.83 -1.06
C LYS A 210 -7.83 38.99 0.07
N LEU A 211 -8.31 39.26 1.28
CA LEU A 211 -7.45 39.40 2.46
C LEU A 211 -7.05 38.02 3.02
N ASN A 212 -7.96 37.04 2.92
CA ASN A 212 -7.83 35.68 3.42
C ASN A 212 -7.32 35.62 4.87
N THR A 213 -7.96 36.38 5.76
CA THR A 213 -7.68 36.35 7.19
C THR A 213 -8.96 36.11 7.97
N GLU A 214 -8.84 35.42 9.11
CA GLU A 214 -9.96 35.13 9.99
C GLU A 214 -10.68 36.42 10.42
N VAL A 215 -9.91 37.47 10.72
CA VAL A 215 -10.44 38.81 11.05
C VAL A 215 -11.30 39.37 9.92
N ALA A 216 -10.86 39.25 8.67
CA ALA A 216 -11.61 39.78 7.52
C ALA A 216 -12.93 39.04 7.29
N TYR A 217 -12.94 37.71 7.48
CA TYR A 217 -14.16 36.90 7.41
C TYR A 217 -15.11 37.20 8.57
N LYS A 218 -14.62 37.24 9.82
CA LYS A 218 -15.42 37.59 11.01
C LYS A 218 -16.02 39.00 10.93
N ASP A 219 -15.24 39.98 10.47
CA ASP A 219 -15.73 41.35 10.26
C ASP A 219 -16.85 41.42 9.22
N TRP A 220 -16.76 40.59 8.17
CA TRP A 220 -17.79 40.49 7.15
C TRP A 220 -19.05 39.82 7.72
N LEU A 221 -18.92 38.68 8.41
CA LEU A 221 -20.03 37.96 9.06
C LEU A 221 -20.77 38.84 10.05
N LYS A 222 -20.04 39.67 10.82
CA LYS A 222 -20.63 40.63 11.76
C LYS A 222 -21.48 41.70 11.05
N LYS A 223 -21.07 42.14 9.86
CA LYS A 223 -21.79 43.15 9.06
C LYS A 223 -22.89 42.55 8.19
N HIS A 224 -22.79 41.27 7.88
CA HIS A 224 -23.66 40.54 6.96
C HIS A 224 -24.07 39.18 7.56
N PRO A 225 -24.75 39.15 8.72
CA PRO A 225 -25.06 37.91 9.44
C PRO A 225 -25.93 36.92 8.67
N ASP A 226 -26.73 37.42 7.72
CA ASP A 226 -27.58 36.65 6.79
C ASP A 226 -27.23 37.00 5.33
N GLY A 227 -26.00 37.44 5.09
CA GLY A 227 -25.55 37.78 3.74
C GLY A 227 -25.45 36.54 2.83
N PRO A 228 -25.53 36.71 1.50
CA PRO A 228 -25.49 35.59 0.55
C PRO A 228 -24.18 34.78 0.58
N TRP A 229 -23.12 35.35 1.15
CA TRP A 229 -21.79 34.74 1.28
C TRP A 229 -21.43 34.37 2.72
N LYS A 230 -22.44 34.16 3.58
CA LYS A 230 -22.25 33.73 4.96
C LYS A 230 -21.48 32.41 5.03
N GLN A 231 -21.92 31.42 4.24
CA GLN A 231 -21.27 30.12 4.23
C GLN A 231 -19.82 30.22 3.75
N ASP A 232 -19.56 30.92 2.63
CA ASP A 232 -18.18 31.15 2.16
C ASP A 232 -17.26 31.80 3.19
N ALA A 233 -17.79 32.67 4.05
CA ALA A 233 -17.00 33.30 5.10
C ALA A 233 -16.74 32.35 6.27
N LEU A 234 -17.66 31.43 6.57
CA LEU A 234 -17.45 30.36 7.56
C LEU A 234 -16.45 29.33 7.02
N ASP A 235 -16.63 28.89 5.78
CA ASP A 235 -15.74 27.98 5.07
C ASP A 235 -14.32 28.55 4.99
N GLY A 236 -14.18 29.84 4.64
CA GLY A 236 -12.88 30.50 4.61
C GLY A 236 -12.22 30.65 5.99
N ILE A 237 -12.97 30.62 7.10
CA ILE A 237 -12.41 30.53 8.46
C ILE A 237 -11.96 29.09 8.74
N ASP A 238 -12.79 28.11 8.39
CA ASP A 238 -12.48 26.70 8.56
C ASP A 238 -11.20 26.31 7.79
N ASP A 239 -11.06 26.74 6.53
CA ASP A 239 -9.86 26.57 5.71
C ASP A 239 -8.60 27.14 6.38
N LEU A 240 -8.71 28.30 7.04
CA LEU A 240 -7.59 28.92 7.75
C LEU A 240 -7.21 28.14 9.00
N HIS A 241 -8.19 27.61 9.73
CA HIS A 241 -7.95 26.77 10.89
C HIS A 241 -7.31 25.44 10.46
N TRP A 242 -7.90 24.78 9.46
CA TRP A 242 -7.34 23.57 8.85
C TRP A 242 -5.89 23.76 8.44
N ALA A 243 -5.58 24.82 7.69
CA ALA A 243 -4.20 25.10 7.25
C ALA A 243 -3.22 25.25 8.43
N ALA A 244 -3.66 25.76 9.58
CA ALA A 244 -2.83 25.84 10.78
C ALA A 244 -2.60 24.47 11.45
N PHE A 245 -3.63 23.61 11.48
CA PHE A 245 -3.52 22.25 12.00
C PHE A 245 -2.66 21.36 11.09
N ASP A 246 -2.90 21.40 9.77
CA ASP A 246 -2.13 20.64 8.77
C ASP A 246 -0.67 21.08 8.74
N ALA A 247 -0.37 22.38 8.90
CA ALA A 247 1.00 22.86 9.05
C ALA A 247 1.71 22.32 10.32
N THR A 248 0.96 21.94 11.36
CA THR A 248 1.53 21.27 12.53
C THR A 248 1.80 19.80 12.23
N GLY A 249 0.94 19.14 11.44
CA GLY A 249 1.21 17.83 10.88
C GLY A 249 1.26 16.68 11.89
N THR A 250 0.57 16.79 13.03
CA THR A 250 0.60 15.77 14.10
C THR A 250 -0.78 15.18 14.36
N ASP A 251 -0.84 13.93 14.84
CA ASP A 251 -2.08 13.25 15.26
C ASP A 251 -2.89 14.13 16.24
N LEU A 252 -2.23 14.74 17.24
CA LEU A 252 -2.87 15.62 18.19
C LEU A 252 -3.50 16.85 17.53
N ALA A 253 -2.82 17.47 16.55
CA ALA A 253 -3.35 18.61 15.83
C ALA A 253 -4.62 18.25 15.04
N TYR A 254 -4.62 17.12 14.34
CA TYR A 254 -5.79 16.65 13.61
C TYR A 254 -6.95 16.24 14.53
N ARG A 255 -6.68 15.59 15.66
CA ARG A 255 -7.71 15.31 16.67
C ARG A 255 -8.30 16.58 17.29
N GLN A 256 -7.47 17.61 17.47
CA GLN A 256 -7.94 18.91 17.95
C GLN A 256 -8.82 19.59 16.91
N TYR A 257 -8.47 19.53 15.62
CA TYR A 257 -9.34 19.99 14.55
C TYR A 257 -10.70 19.27 14.58
N LEU A 258 -10.71 17.93 14.65
CA LEU A 258 -11.94 17.13 14.73
C LEU A 258 -12.80 17.46 15.96
N HIS A 259 -12.18 17.85 17.07
CA HIS A 259 -12.89 18.29 18.28
C HIS A 259 -13.49 19.69 18.10
N ASP A 260 -12.72 20.63 17.58
CA ASP A 260 -13.11 22.03 17.45
C ASP A 260 -14.05 22.27 16.25
N HIS A 261 -14.00 21.38 15.24
CA HIS A 261 -14.71 21.44 13.97
C HIS A 261 -15.36 20.08 13.63
N PRO A 262 -16.32 19.57 14.45
CA PRO A 262 -16.90 18.24 14.25
C PRO A 262 -17.67 18.07 12.94
N ASP A 263 -18.18 19.18 12.39
CA ASP A 263 -18.89 19.25 11.10
C ASP A 263 -18.11 20.14 10.09
N GLY A 264 -16.79 20.24 10.27
CA GLY A 264 -15.90 21.04 9.41
C GLY A 264 -15.68 20.43 8.03
N LEU A 265 -15.20 21.24 7.08
CA LEU A 265 -14.96 20.80 5.70
C LEU A 265 -13.82 19.78 5.58
N HIS A 266 -12.91 19.75 6.56
CA HIS A 266 -11.70 18.93 6.52
C HIS A 266 -11.75 17.74 7.48
N VAL A 267 -12.95 17.31 7.91
CA VAL A 267 -13.12 16.18 8.85
C VAL A 267 -12.56 14.88 8.25
N ASP A 268 -12.87 14.57 7.00
CA ASP A 268 -12.39 13.36 6.34
C ASP A 268 -10.88 13.40 6.09
N GLU A 269 -10.37 14.55 5.65
CA GLU A 269 -8.92 14.80 5.48
C GLU A 269 -8.18 14.64 6.82
N ALA A 270 -8.73 15.17 7.93
CA ALA A 270 -8.15 15.01 9.27
C ALA A 270 -8.12 13.54 9.72
N ARG A 271 -9.20 12.78 9.46
CA ARG A 271 -9.27 11.34 9.76
C ARG A 271 -8.27 10.55 8.94
N PHE A 272 -8.17 10.85 7.65
CA PHE A 272 -7.17 10.25 6.77
C PHE A 272 -5.74 10.55 7.24
N ARG A 273 -5.45 11.79 7.62
CA ARG A 273 -4.12 12.17 8.15
C ARG A 273 -3.78 11.43 9.44
N ILE A 274 -4.74 11.24 10.35
CA ILE A 274 -4.57 10.42 11.57
C ILE A 274 -4.27 8.97 11.22
N GLU A 275 -5.05 8.38 10.30
CA GLU A 275 -4.86 7.01 9.84
C GLU A 275 -3.47 6.84 9.19
N HIS A 276 -3.07 7.76 8.32
CA HIS A 276 -1.77 7.77 7.66
C HIS A 276 -0.60 7.86 8.67
N LEU A 277 -0.69 8.75 9.66
CA LEU A 277 0.34 8.85 10.70
C LEU A 277 0.42 7.58 11.55
N GLY A 278 -0.72 6.96 11.85
CA GLY A 278 -0.76 5.66 12.52
C GLY A 278 -0.08 4.57 11.70
N TYR A 279 -0.36 4.52 10.40
CA TYR A 279 0.26 3.61 9.46
C TYR A 279 1.77 3.80 9.36
N LEU A 280 2.25 5.04 9.20
CA LEU A 280 3.69 5.34 9.16
C LEU A 280 4.40 4.87 10.43
N ALA A 281 3.79 5.05 11.60
CA ALA A 281 4.35 4.55 12.86
C ALA A 281 4.47 3.01 12.88
N VAL A 282 3.53 2.29 12.27
CA VAL A 282 3.64 0.83 12.11
C VAL A 282 4.78 0.48 11.15
N MET A 283 4.92 1.21 10.04
CA MET A 283 5.98 0.96 9.05
C MET A 283 7.39 1.21 9.57
N GLU A 284 7.57 2.09 10.55
CA GLU A 284 8.87 2.29 11.23
C GLU A 284 9.29 1.07 12.06
N ALA A 285 8.33 0.31 12.61
CA ALA A 285 8.58 -0.85 13.46
C ALA A 285 7.48 -1.92 13.27
N PRO A 286 7.45 -2.59 12.10
CA PRO A 286 6.35 -3.49 11.76
C PRO A 286 6.37 -4.73 12.65
N SER A 287 5.22 -5.06 13.21
CA SER A 287 5.00 -6.28 13.99
C SER A 287 3.51 -6.61 14.01
N ARG A 288 3.17 -7.88 14.27
CA ARG A 288 1.78 -8.30 14.49
C ARG A 288 1.04 -7.37 15.46
N GLN A 289 1.63 -7.10 16.63
CA GLN A 289 1.03 -6.23 17.64
C GLN A 289 0.83 -4.80 17.13
N ALA A 290 1.79 -4.24 16.39
CA ALA A 290 1.67 -2.89 15.85
C ALA A 290 0.51 -2.78 14.85
N TRP A 291 0.33 -3.78 13.98
CA TRP A 291 -0.79 -3.85 13.04
C TRP A 291 -2.14 -4.04 13.75
N GLU A 292 -2.20 -4.88 14.79
CA GLU A 292 -3.40 -5.07 15.63
C GLU A 292 -3.80 -3.78 16.36
N ASP A 293 -2.85 -3.12 17.02
CA ASP A 293 -3.07 -1.86 17.75
C ASP A 293 -3.49 -0.72 16.82
N PHE A 294 -3.01 -0.74 15.58
CA PHE A 294 -3.40 0.19 14.53
C PHE A 294 -4.85 -0.07 14.09
N LEU A 295 -5.19 -1.32 13.81
CA LEU A 295 -6.54 -1.71 13.38
C LEU A 295 -7.62 -1.46 14.43
N GLU A 296 -7.29 -1.55 15.71
CA GLU A 296 -8.22 -1.21 16.80
C GLU A 296 -8.70 0.24 16.72
N LYS A 297 -7.85 1.14 16.20
CA LYS A 297 -8.09 2.60 16.15
C LYS A 297 -8.51 3.09 14.77
N ALA A 298 -8.16 2.37 13.72
CA ALA A 298 -8.42 2.75 12.35
C ALA A 298 -9.92 2.64 12.01
N PRO A 299 -10.45 3.50 11.12
CA PRO A 299 -11.78 3.29 10.54
C PRO A 299 -11.85 1.91 9.87
N PRO A 300 -12.95 1.15 10.03
CA PRO A 300 -13.06 -0.18 9.43
C PRO A 300 -12.82 -0.18 7.92
N ASP A 301 -13.33 0.82 7.20
CA ASP A 301 -13.18 0.94 5.75
C ASP A 301 -12.03 1.88 5.34
N GLY A 302 -11.12 2.17 6.27
CA GLY A 302 -9.93 3.00 6.02
C GLY A 302 -8.96 2.35 5.03
N VAL A 303 -8.26 3.18 4.26
CA VAL A 303 -7.36 2.72 3.20
C VAL A 303 -6.18 1.91 3.77
N TYR A 304 -5.68 2.30 4.95
CA TYR A 304 -4.59 1.61 5.63
C TYR A 304 -5.11 0.49 6.54
N ALA A 305 -6.37 0.54 6.99
CA ALA A 305 -7.01 -0.59 7.66
C ALA A 305 -7.01 -1.84 6.76
N ASN A 306 -7.27 -1.69 5.47
CA ASN A 306 -7.17 -2.81 4.53
C ASN A 306 -5.75 -3.35 4.40
N GLU A 307 -4.74 -2.48 4.32
CA GLU A 307 -3.33 -2.88 4.32
C GLU A 307 -2.98 -3.67 5.59
N ALA A 308 -3.37 -3.15 6.76
CA ALA A 308 -3.12 -3.83 8.03
C ALA A 308 -3.75 -5.22 8.10
N ARG A 309 -4.95 -5.42 7.53
CA ARG A 309 -5.59 -6.75 7.45
C ARG A 309 -4.78 -7.71 6.57
N VAL A 310 -4.29 -7.24 5.43
CA VAL A 310 -3.40 -8.04 4.56
C VAL A 310 -2.12 -8.41 5.30
N GLN A 311 -1.54 -7.49 6.06
CA GLN A 311 -0.35 -7.78 6.87
C GLN A 311 -0.64 -8.80 7.98
N LEU A 312 -1.77 -8.70 8.68
CA LEU A 312 -2.14 -9.69 9.70
C LEU A 312 -2.46 -11.07 9.13
N ASP A 313 -3.16 -11.12 8.00
CA ASP A 313 -3.35 -12.34 7.20
C ASP A 313 -1.98 -13.01 6.92
N HIS A 314 -0.96 -12.22 6.56
CA HIS A 314 0.40 -12.74 6.33
C HIS A 314 1.03 -13.38 7.57
N PHE A 315 0.90 -12.71 8.73
CA PHE A 315 1.42 -13.27 9.98
C PHE A 315 0.71 -14.57 10.34
N ASP A 316 -0.62 -14.64 10.16
CA ASP A 316 -1.40 -15.85 10.43
C ASP A 316 -1.04 -17.00 9.49
N TRP A 317 -0.79 -16.69 8.22
CA TRP A 317 -0.28 -17.65 7.25
C TRP A 317 1.11 -18.15 7.60
N THR A 318 2.02 -17.25 7.99
CA THR A 318 3.39 -17.60 8.41
C THR A 318 3.37 -18.49 9.64
N ASP A 319 2.49 -18.21 10.60
CA ASP A 319 2.28 -19.05 11.77
C ASP A 319 1.74 -20.43 11.38
N ALA A 320 0.80 -20.50 10.42
CA ALA A 320 0.29 -21.76 9.90
C ALA A 320 1.38 -22.59 9.22
N ARG A 321 2.18 -21.97 8.34
CA ARG A 321 3.34 -22.61 7.69
C ARG A 321 4.43 -23.04 8.66
N THR A 322 4.65 -22.29 9.73
CA THR A 322 5.65 -22.64 10.73
C THR A 322 5.22 -23.87 11.53
N ARG A 323 3.91 -24.00 11.82
CA ARG A 323 3.37 -25.18 12.51
C ARG A 323 3.27 -26.39 11.57
N ASP A 324 2.95 -26.16 10.30
CA ASP A 324 2.86 -27.16 9.23
C ASP A 324 2.02 -28.39 9.61
N THR A 325 0.82 -28.15 10.16
CA THR A 325 -0.14 -29.21 10.54
C THR A 325 -1.49 -28.96 9.89
N SER A 326 -2.27 -30.03 9.69
CA SER A 326 -3.63 -29.91 9.16
C SER A 326 -4.48 -28.96 10.00
N ALA A 327 -4.37 -29.04 11.33
CA ALA A 327 -5.09 -28.16 12.24
C ALA A 327 -4.69 -26.69 12.12
N ALA A 328 -3.41 -26.38 11.87
CA ALA A 328 -2.95 -25.02 11.70
C ALA A 328 -3.49 -24.37 10.42
N TYR A 329 -3.48 -25.11 9.31
CA TYR A 329 -4.05 -24.63 8.04
C TYR A 329 -5.58 -24.49 8.08
N ARG A 330 -6.27 -25.41 8.74
CA ARG A 330 -7.71 -25.28 9.03
C ARG A 330 -8.00 -24.00 9.81
N GLY A 331 -7.27 -23.78 10.91
CA GLY A 331 -7.44 -22.60 11.75
C GLY A 331 -7.23 -21.29 10.99
N TYR A 332 -6.22 -21.25 10.11
CA TYR A 332 -6.02 -20.13 9.20
C TYR A 332 -7.25 -19.90 8.30
N ARG A 333 -7.76 -20.95 7.62
CA ARG A 333 -8.93 -20.83 6.74
C ARG A 333 -10.20 -20.40 7.45
N GLU A 334 -10.39 -20.83 8.69
CA GLU A 334 -11.54 -20.43 9.50
C GLU A 334 -11.49 -18.93 9.86
N ALA A 335 -10.28 -18.40 10.11
CA ALA A 335 -10.07 -16.98 10.38
C ALA A 335 -10.07 -16.12 9.10
N HIS A 336 -9.60 -16.68 7.98
CA HIS A 336 -9.33 -15.99 6.72
C HIS A 336 -9.97 -16.70 5.54
N ALA A 337 -11.30 -16.88 5.58
CA ALA A 337 -12.03 -17.65 4.55
C ALA A 337 -11.86 -17.07 3.14
N ASP A 338 -11.79 -15.75 3.04
CA ASP A 338 -11.54 -15.00 1.79
C ASP A 338 -10.10 -14.44 1.75
N GLY A 339 -9.23 -14.89 2.66
CA GLY A 339 -7.83 -14.45 2.74
C GLY A 339 -7.00 -14.96 1.58
N ARG A 340 -5.86 -14.30 1.34
CA ARG A 340 -5.07 -14.54 0.13
C ARG A 340 -4.46 -15.94 0.06
N TYR A 341 -4.29 -16.60 1.20
CA TYR A 341 -3.77 -17.96 1.27
C TYR A 341 -4.85 -19.03 1.47
N ALA A 342 -6.14 -18.69 1.45
CA ALA A 342 -7.22 -19.63 1.77
C ALA A 342 -7.22 -20.89 0.90
N THR A 343 -7.00 -20.73 -0.42
CA THR A 343 -6.91 -21.86 -1.36
C THR A 343 -5.69 -22.73 -1.05
N ARG A 344 -4.52 -22.11 -0.85
CA ARG A 344 -3.28 -22.83 -0.56
C ARG A 344 -3.33 -23.53 0.79
N ALA A 345 -3.92 -22.90 1.79
CA ALA A 345 -4.18 -23.48 3.10
C ALA A 345 -5.07 -24.71 2.98
N ALA A 346 -6.06 -24.73 2.09
CA ALA A 346 -6.92 -25.89 1.89
C ALA A 346 -6.13 -27.09 1.34
N GLU A 347 -5.30 -26.86 0.31
CA GLU A 347 -4.45 -27.90 -0.26
C GLU A 347 -3.46 -28.47 0.77
N LEU A 348 -2.82 -27.59 1.55
CA LEU A 348 -1.86 -28.00 2.57
C LEU A 348 -2.55 -28.67 3.77
N GLU A 349 -3.75 -28.23 4.14
CA GLU A 349 -4.57 -28.86 5.17
C GLU A 349 -4.82 -30.34 4.84
N GLU A 350 -5.22 -30.63 3.59
CA GLU A 350 -5.47 -31.97 3.06
C GLU A 350 -4.18 -32.81 3.01
N GLU A 351 -3.08 -32.25 2.47
CA GLU A 351 -1.77 -32.91 2.40
C GLU A 351 -1.23 -33.27 3.78
N ARG A 352 -1.28 -32.32 4.73
CA ARG A 352 -0.83 -32.59 6.10
C ARG A 352 -1.74 -33.59 6.80
N ALA A 353 -3.06 -33.57 6.54
CA ALA A 353 -4.00 -34.50 7.18
C ALA A 353 -3.66 -35.97 6.87
N ILE A 354 -3.39 -36.28 5.59
CA ILE A 354 -3.01 -37.64 5.20
C ILE A 354 -1.63 -38.02 5.73
N ASP A 355 -0.65 -37.10 5.71
CA ASP A 355 0.69 -37.34 6.24
C ASP A 355 0.66 -37.64 7.76
N GLU A 356 -0.13 -36.88 8.52
CA GLU A 356 -0.35 -37.14 9.95
C GLU A 356 -1.04 -38.48 10.20
N ALA A 357 -2.03 -38.86 9.38
CA ALA A 357 -2.71 -40.15 9.47
C ALA A 357 -1.74 -41.31 9.18
N ARG A 358 -0.91 -41.20 8.14
CA ARG A 358 0.16 -42.14 7.80
C ARG A 358 1.16 -42.29 8.94
N ALA A 359 1.62 -41.17 9.51
CA ALA A 359 2.57 -41.16 10.62
C ALA A 359 2.05 -41.86 11.88
N LYS A 360 0.74 -41.80 12.14
CA LYS A 360 0.11 -42.55 13.24
C LYS A 360 0.03 -44.04 12.95
N SER A 361 -0.02 -44.44 11.67
CA SER A 361 -0.05 -45.84 11.22
C SER A 361 -1.14 -46.67 11.92
N THR A 362 -2.34 -46.09 12.07
CA THR A 362 -3.50 -46.78 12.65
C THR A 362 -4.69 -46.67 11.70
N ASP A 363 -5.51 -47.73 11.66
CA ASP A 363 -6.76 -47.69 10.91
C ASP A 363 -7.69 -46.56 11.37
N SER A 364 -7.70 -46.24 12.67
CA SER A 364 -8.54 -45.17 13.21
C SER A 364 -8.18 -43.83 12.58
N ALA A 365 -6.89 -43.49 12.50
CA ALA A 365 -6.46 -42.22 11.93
C ALA A 365 -6.79 -42.10 10.44
N LEU A 366 -6.70 -43.19 9.67
CA LEU A 366 -7.08 -43.20 8.25
C LEU A 366 -8.60 -43.11 8.06
N ARG A 367 -9.39 -43.70 8.98
CA ARG A 367 -10.85 -43.54 8.98
C ARG A 367 -11.25 -42.10 9.33
N ASP A 368 -10.63 -41.51 10.35
CA ASP A 368 -10.87 -40.11 10.73
C ASP A 368 -10.55 -39.16 9.56
N PHE A 369 -9.46 -39.43 8.82
CA PHE A 369 -9.14 -38.72 7.59
C PHE A 369 -10.26 -38.87 6.53
N LEU A 370 -10.69 -40.09 6.23
CA LEU A 370 -11.76 -40.35 5.26
C LEU A 370 -13.12 -39.76 5.66
N ASP A 371 -13.39 -39.65 6.96
CA ASP A 371 -14.62 -39.05 7.47
C ASP A 371 -14.63 -37.52 7.27
N LEU A 372 -13.46 -36.88 7.43
CA LEU A 372 -13.30 -35.44 7.22
C LEU A 372 -13.14 -35.06 5.74
N TYR A 373 -12.54 -35.96 4.95
CA TYR A 373 -12.15 -35.73 3.56
C TYR A 373 -12.58 -36.89 2.64
N PRO A 374 -13.90 -37.17 2.54
CA PRO A 374 -14.40 -38.37 1.85
C PRO A 374 -14.13 -38.37 0.33
N ASP A 375 -14.06 -37.17 -0.27
CA ASP A 375 -13.90 -36.94 -1.71
C ASP A 375 -12.50 -36.39 -2.06
N ASP A 376 -11.56 -36.41 -1.12
CA ASP A 376 -10.21 -35.88 -1.31
C ASP A 376 -9.36 -36.76 -2.24
N ARG A 377 -8.36 -36.14 -2.89
CA ARG A 377 -7.45 -36.82 -3.84
C ARG A 377 -6.68 -37.99 -3.23
N PHE A 378 -6.49 -38.01 -1.91
CA PHE A 378 -5.83 -39.07 -1.16
C PHE A 378 -6.82 -40.11 -0.58
N ALA A 379 -8.13 -39.96 -0.78
CA ALA A 379 -9.12 -40.87 -0.22
C ALA A 379 -8.95 -42.32 -0.72
N ASP A 380 -8.68 -42.51 -2.00
CA ASP A 380 -8.48 -43.85 -2.56
C ASP A 380 -7.19 -44.50 -2.05
N GLU A 381 -6.16 -43.69 -1.83
CA GLU A 381 -4.92 -44.14 -1.21
C GLU A 381 -5.15 -44.54 0.26
N ALA A 382 -5.83 -43.71 1.04
CA ALA A 382 -6.16 -44.01 2.44
C ALA A 382 -6.98 -45.30 2.57
N LYS A 383 -7.94 -45.53 1.66
CA LYS A 383 -8.70 -46.80 1.58
C LYS A 383 -7.81 -47.99 1.24
N ALA A 384 -6.83 -47.82 0.34
CA ALA A 384 -5.89 -48.89 -0.02
C ALA A 384 -4.99 -49.28 1.16
N ILE A 385 -4.49 -48.30 1.93
CA ILE A 385 -3.70 -48.54 3.14
C ILE A 385 -4.54 -49.30 4.18
N LEU A 386 -5.80 -48.91 4.41
CA LEU A 386 -6.75 -49.63 5.27
C LEU A 386 -7.02 -51.07 4.80
N GLY A 387 -6.98 -51.31 3.49
CA GLY A 387 -7.12 -52.63 2.88
C GLY A 387 -5.88 -53.52 2.99
N GLY A 388 -4.79 -53.03 3.59
CA GLY A 388 -3.53 -53.76 3.72
C GLY A 388 -2.68 -53.80 2.45
N VAL A 389 -2.90 -52.88 1.51
CA VAL A 389 -2.09 -52.73 0.29
C VAL A 389 -0.97 -51.73 0.56
N THR A 390 0.28 -52.16 0.53
CA THR A 390 1.46 -51.28 0.57
C THR A 390 1.91 -50.97 -0.85
N PHE A 391 2.12 -49.69 -1.17
CA PHE A 391 2.74 -49.26 -2.43
C PHE A 391 4.26 -49.21 -2.21
N ASP A 392 4.99 -49.98 -3.02
CA ASP A 392 6.47 -50.08 -3.01
C ASP A 392 7.15 -48.84 -3.62
#